data_AF-A0A2M9P344-F1
#
_entry.id   AF-A0A2M9P344-F1
#
_cell.length_a   1.000
_cell.length_b   1.000
_cell.length_c   1.000
_cell.angle_alpha   90.00
_cell.angle_beta   90.00
_cell.angle_gamma   90.00
#
_symmetry.space_group_name_H-M   'P 1'
#
loop_
_entity.id
_entity.type
_entity.pdbx_description
1 polymer ?
#
loop_
_entity_poly.entity_id
_entity_poly.type
_entity_poly.pdbx_seq_one_letter_code
_entity_poly.pdbx_strand_id
1 'polypeptide(L)'
;TAVELGIPFSDPVADGPVIQQAGIRSLENGTTLRDVLKKVKEIKNEVKIPIILMGYSNSLMAYGLKEFTEDCLSAGISGCIIPDVPIEEEAVFSSIKTAGIVLIRLVTLTSSKERITEITAGAEG
;
A
#
# COMPACT_ATOMS: atom_id res chain seq x y z
N THR A 1 -15.59 -3.52 7.12
CA THR A 1 -15.24 -4.15 5.84
C THR A 1 -14.38 -3.19 5.04
N ALA A 2 -13.25 -3.65 4.52
CA ALA A 2 -12.34 -2.85 3.69
C ALA A 2 -11.98 -3.65 2.42
N VAL A 3 -11.47 -2.95 1.40
CA VAL A 3 -10.92 -3.56 0.19
C VAL A 3 -9.43 -3.25 0.11
N GLU A 4 -8.63 -4.28 -0.05
CA GLU A 4 -7.23 -4.16 -0.42
C GLU A 4 -7.10 -4.16 -1.95
N LEU A 5 -6.47 -3.12 -2.48
CA LEU A 5 -6.25 -2.94 -3.91
C LEU A 5 -4.76 -3.03 -4.21
N GLY A 6 -4.36 -4.14 -4.82
CA GLY A 6 -2.99 -4.39 -5.22
C GLY A 6 -2.53 -3.49 -6.37
N ILE A 7 -1.36 -2.89 -6.22
CA ILE A 7 -0.66 -2.16 -7.28
C ILE A 7 0.21 -3.18 -8.05
N PRO A 8 0.02 -3.31 -9.37
CA PRO A 8 0.77 -4.29 -10.14
C PRO A 8 2.27 -3.96 -10.13
N PHE A 9 3.09 -4.99 -9.88
CA PHE A 9 4.54 -4.88 -9.81
C PHE A 9 5.21 -6.02 -10.55
N SER A 10 6.34 -5.73 -11.20
CA SER A 10 7.02 -6.66 -12.10
C SER A 10 7.89 -7.68 -11.38
N ASP A 11 8.32 -7.39 -10.14
CA ASP A 11 9.16 -8.27 -9.33
C ASP A 11 8.64 -8.42 -7.89
N PRO A 12 7.40 -8.93 -7.70
CA PRO A 12 6.77 -8.95 -6.40
C PRO A 12 7.26 -10.14 -5.56
N VAL A 13 8.41 -9.97 -4.92
CA VAL A 13 9.10 -10.98 -4.11
C VAL A 13 8.26 -11.55 -2.95
N ALA A 14 7.24 -10.82 -2.50
CA ALA A 14 6.38 -11.22 -1.38
C ALA A 14 5.09 -11.94 -1.84
N ASP A 15 4.78 -11.93 -3.14
CA ASP A 15 3.51 -12.44 -3.66
C ASP A 15 3.59 -13.91 -4.06
N GLY A 16 2.50 -14.65 -3.85
CA GLY A 16 2.33 -15.99 -4.38
C GLY A 16 2.10 -16.03 -5.90
N PRO A 17 2.18 -17.20 -6.54
CA PRO A 17 2.13 -17.34 -8.01
C PRO A 17 0.83 -16.80 -8.64
N VAL A 18 -0.30 -16.89 -7.94
CA VAL A 18 -1.59 -16.37 -8.42
C VAL A 18 -1.59 -14.85 -8.52
N ILE A 19 -1.05 -14.17 -7.50
CA ILE A 19 -0.98 -12.71 -7.43
C ILE A 19 0.07 -12.19 -8.41
N GLN A 20 1.22 -12.85 -8.50
CA GLN A 20 2.23 -12.59 -9.53
C GLN A 20 1.64 -12.58 -10.94
N GLN A 21 0.87 -13.62 -11.30
CA GLN A 21 0.22 -13.70 -12.60
C GLN A 21 -0.84 -12.60 -12.81
N ALA A 22 -1.55 -12.18 -11.76
CA ALA A 22 -2.48 -11.06 -11.85
C ALA A 22 -1.74 -9.73 -12.11
N GLY A 23 -0.62 -9.51 -11.42
CA GLY A 23 0.27 -8.38 -11.65
C GLY A 23 0.77 -8.32 -13.10
N ILE A 24 1.29 -9.44 -13.61
CA ILE A 24 1.76 -9.54 -15.01
C ILE A 24 0.64 -9.18 -15.99
N ARG A 25 -0.55 -9.78 -15.86
CA ARG A 25 -1.69 -9.45 -16.75
C ARG A 25 -2.06 -7.97 -16.70
N SER A 26 -1.98 -7.34 -15.52
CA SER A 26 -2.28 -5.92 -15.37
C SER A 26 -1.21 -5.04 -16.02
N LEU A 27 0.07 -5.40 -15.88
CA LEU A 27 1.20 -4.70 -16.50
C LEU A 27 1.20 -4.84 -18.03
N GLU A 28 0.87 -6.02 -18.57
CA GLU A 28 0.72 -6.25 -20.02
C GLU A 28 -0.37 -5.37 -20.63
N ASN A 29 -1.39 -4.99 -19.85
CA ASN A 29 -2.42 -4.04 -20.24
C ASN A 29 -2.03 -2.57 -19.97
N GLY A 30 -0.79 -2.30 -19.57
CA GLY A 30 -0.26 -0.95 -19.34
C GLY A 30 -0.76 -0.28 -18.06
N THR A 31 -1.28 -1.04 -17.09
CA THR A 31 -1.79 -0.46 -15.83
C THR A 31 -0.65 0.15 -15.02
N THR A 32 -0.78 1.42 -14.65
CA THR A 32 0.18 2.10 -13.76
C THR A 32 -0.45 2.46 -12.42
N LEU A 33 0.39 2.75 -11.41
CA LEU A 33 -0.07 3.30 -10.13
C LEU A 33 -0.88 4.61 -10.30
N ARG A 34 -0.50 5.44 -11.29
CA ARG A 34 -1.24 6.67 -11.63
C ARG A 34 -2.66 6.35 -12.11
N ASP A 35 -2.81 5.34 -12.97
CA ASP A 35 -4.12 4.91 -13.47
C ASP A 35 -5.00 4.36 -12.35
N VAL A 36 -4.41 3.57 -11.43
CA VAL A 36 -5.12 3.05 -10.26
C VAL A 36 -5.66 4.18 -9.39
N LEU A 37 -4.80 5.12 -8.99
CA LEU A 37 -5.20 6.27 -8.15
C LEU A 37 -6.25 7.14 -8.84
N LYS A 38 -6.08 7.40 -10.14
CA LYS A 38 -7.08 8.10 -10.95
C LYS A 38 -8.42 7.38 -10.92
N LYS A 39 -8.42 6.05 -11.11
CA LYS A 39 -9.66 5.26 -11.16
C LYS A 39 -10.37 5.24 -9.82
N VAL A 40 -9.63 5.08 -8.72
CA VAL A 40 -10.17 5.16 -7.37
C VAL A 40 -10.79 6.54 -7.11
N LYS A 41 -10.10 7.61 -7.52
CA LYS A 41 -10.61 8.99 -7.40
C LYS A 41 -11.93 9.22 -8.15
N GLU A 42 -12.10 8.61 -9.33
CA GLU A 42 -13.33 8.69 -10.12
C GLU A 42 -14.54 8.11 -9.35
N ILE A 43 -14.34 6.98 -8.66
CA ILE A 43 -15.42 6.23 -8.00
C ILE A 43 -15.56 6.53 -6.50
N LYS A 44 -14.75 7.43 -5.94
CA LYS A 44 -14.66 7.63 -4.48
C LYS A 44 -15.96 8.01 -3.79
N ASN A 45 -16.89 8.64 -4.50
CA ASN A 45 -18.20 9.03 -3.96
C ASN A 45 -19.23 7.89 -4.04
N GLU A 46 -18.97 6.88 -4.86
CA GLU A 46 -19.80 5.68 -5.03
C GLU A 46 -19.38 4.58 -4.05
N VAL A 47 -18.07 4.48 -3.79
CA VAL A 47 -17.48 3.49 -2.89
C VAL A 47 -17.39 4.04 -1.47
N LYS A 48 -18.22 3.53 -0.56
CA LYS A 48 -18.25 3.95 0.86
C LYS A 48 -17.36 3.09 1.78
N ILE A 49 -16.79 2.01 1.26
CA ILE A 49 -15.90 1.14 2.03
C ILE A 49 -14.47 1.68 1.95
N PRO A 50 -13.67 1.60 3.03
CA PRO A 50 -12.25 1.96 3.01
C PRO A 50 -11.49 1.19 1.94
N ILE A 51 -10.68 1.90 1.16
CA ILE A 51 -9.75 1.34 0.19
C ILE A 51 -8.34 1.44 0.77
N ILE A 52 -7.66 0.31 0.82
CA ILE A 52 -6.29 0.16 1.26
C ILE A 52 -5.45 -0.17 0.03
N LEU A 53 -4.40 0.60 -0.25
CA LEU A 53 -3.46 0.25 -1.31
C LEU A 53 -2.43 -0.75 -0.80
N MET A 54 -2.15 -1.79 -1.57
CA MET A 54 -1.05 -2.71 -1.30
C MET A 54 -0.05 -2.64 -2.44
N GLY A 55 1.21 -2.29 -2.16
CA GLY A 55 2.23 -2.12 -3.19
C GLY A 55 3.64 -2.14 -2.63
N TYR A 56 4.63 -2.13 -3.52
CA TYR A 56 6.04 -2.23 -3.15
C TYR A 56 6.70 -0.85 -3.00
N SER A 57 7.67 -0.76 -2.09
CA SER A 57 8.42 0.47 -1.79
C SER A 57 8.97 1.17 -3.05
N ASN A 58 9.56 0.40 -3.96
CA ASN A 58 10.16 0.89 -5.19
C ASN A 58 9.13 1.65 -6.07
N SER A 59 7.91 1.12 -6.23
CA SER A 59 6.86 1.76 -7.02
C SER A 59 6.42 3.10 -6.42
N LEU A 60 6.31 3.18 -5.10
CA LEU A 60 5.94 4.40 -4.38
C LEU A 60 7.06 5.44 -4.45
N MET A 61 8.32 5.01 -4.29
CA MET A 61 9.48 5.90 -4.40
C MET A 61 9.65 6.44 -5.82
N ALA A 62 9.45 5.60 -6.84
CA ALA A 62 9.51 6.00 -8.25
C ALA A 62 8.38 6.97 -8.63
N TYR A 63 7.20 6.85 -7.98
CA TYR A 63 6.11 7.83 -8.10
C TYR A 63 6.48 9.18 -7.50
N GLY A 64 7.26 9.18 -6.41
CA GLY A 64 7.54 10.34 -5.58
C GLY A 64 6.57 10.39 -4.40
N LEU A 65 7.09 10.23 -3.18
CA LEU A 65 6.27 10.04 -1.98
C LEU A 65 5.34 11.21 -1.67
N LYS A 66 5.78 12.44 -1.95
CA LYS A 66 4.94 13.63 -1.76
C LYS A 66 3.73 13.60 -2.71
N GLU A 67 3.98 13.41 -4.00
CA GLU A 67 2.93 13.36 -5.02
C GLU A 67 1.99 12.18 -4.77
N PHE A 68 2.54 11.02 -4.45
CA PHE A 68 1.79 9.83 -4.08
C PHE A 68 0.84 10.10 -2.91
N THR A 69 1.33 10.76 -1.86
CA THR A 69 0.52 11.08 -0.67
C THR A 69 -0.62 12.04 -1.02
N GLU A 70 -0.35 13.09 -1.79
CA GLU A 70 -1.35 14.07 -2.23
C GLU A 70 -2.45 13.42 -3.09
N ASP A 71 -2.07 12.51 -3.98
CA ASP A 71 -3.01 11.78 -4.83
C ASP A 71 -3.82 10.75 -4.05
N CYS A 72 -3.21 10.06 -3.08
CA CYS A 72 -3.92 9.16 -2.16
C CYS A 72 -5.01 9.90 -1.39
N LEU A 73 -4.69 11.06 -0.81
CA LEU A 73 -5.67 11.91 -0.13
C LEU A 73 -6.80 12.35 -1.07
N SER A 74 -6.44 12.78 -2.28
CA SER A 74 -7.40 13.22 -3.29
C SER A 74 -8.36 12.10 -3.72
N ALA A 75 -7.86 10.87 -3.77
CA ALA A 75 -8.59 9.66 -4.12
C ALA A 75 -9.40 9.08 -2.96
N GLY A 76 -9.14 9.47 -1.71
CA GLY A 76 -9.82 8.94 -0.52
C GLY A 76 -9.25 7.60 -0.04
N ILE A 77 -7.98 7.33 -0.29
CA ILE A 77 -7.29 6.14 0.23
C ILE A 77 -7.22 6.22 1.76
N SER A 78 -7.58 5.12 2.42
CA SER A 78 -7.65 5.04 3.88
C SER A 78 -6.39 4.47 4.52
N GLY A 79 -5.65 3.64 3.78
CA GLY A 79 -4.40 3.05 4.27
C GLY A 79 -3.53 2.49 3.17
N CYS A 80 -2.29 2.17 3.53
CA CYS A 80 -1.31 1.53 2.66
C CYS A 80 -0.65 0.35 3.38
N ILE A 81 -0.46 -0.74 2.66
CA ILE A 81 0.39 -1.89 3.04
C ILE A 81 1.60 -1.87 2.10
N ILE A 82 2.80 -1.86 2.68
CA ILE A 82 4.06 -1.90 1.92
C ILE A 82 4.86 -3.13 2.38
N PRO A 83 4.65 -4.32 1.78
CA PRO A 83 5.09 -5.60 2.35
C PRO A 83 6.60 -5.75 2.52
N ASP A 84 7.37 -5.04 1.69
CA ASP A 84 8.83 -5.08 1.66
C ASP A 84 9.49 -4.05 2.60
N VAL A 85 8.70 -3.25 3.33
CA VAL A 85 9.22 -2.24 4.26
C VAL A 85 9.13 -2.71 5.71
N PRO A 86 10.26 -2.99 6.37
CA PRO A 86 10.29 -3.26 7.81
C PRO A 86 10.09 -1.96 8.62
N ILE A 87 9.70 -2.07 9.90
CA ILE A 87 9.42 -0.91 10.76
C ILE A 87 10.60 0.07 10.85
N GLU A 88 11.83 -0.44 10.77
CA GLU A 88 13.08 0.34 10.80
C GLU A 88 13.20 1.31 9.62
N GLU A 89 12.57 0.99 8.48
CA GLU A 89 12.63 1.78 7.25
C GLU A 89 11.35 2.60 7.00
N GLU A 90 10.32 2.45 7.84
CA GLU A 90 9.02 3.13 7.70
C GLU A 90 9.14 4.66 7.70
N ALA A 91 10.16 5.22 8.37
CA ALA A 91 10.36 6.67 8.48
C ALA A 91 10.45 7.37 7.11
N VAL A 92 10.91 6.67 6.07
CA VAL A 92 10.94 7.15 4.68
C VAL A 92 9.53 7.50 4.18
N PHE A 93 8.51 6.79 4.66
CA PHE A 93 7.10 6.91 4.28
C PHE A 93 6.29 7.79 5.25
N SER A 94 6.96 8.51 6.16
CA SER A 94 6.31 9.37 7.18
C SER A 94 5.34 10.43 6.63
N SER A 95 5.51 10.85 5.38
CA SER A 95 4.56 11.76 4.70
C SER A 95 3.15 11.17 4.59
N ILE A 96 3.04 9.86 4.32
CA ILE A 96 1.76 9.13 4.24
C ILE A 96 1.07 9.17 5.60
N LYS A 97 1.81 8.85 6.67
CA LYS A 97 1.29 8.87 8.04
C LYS A 97 0.88 10.29 8.49
N THR A 98 1.71 11.28 8.19
CA THR A 98 1.44 12.69 8.55
C THR A 98 0.20 13.24 7.84
N ALA A 99 -0.10 12.72 6.65
CA ALA A 99 -1.32 13.03 5.91
C ALA A 99 -2.58 12.36 6.47
N GLY A 100 -2.45 11.44 7.45
CA GLY A 100 -3.59 10.72 8.03
C GLY A 100 -3.98 9.46 7.26
N ILE A 101 -3.12 8.95 6.37
CA ILE A 101 -3.28 7.65 5.73
C ILE A 101 -2.57 6.61 6.60
N VAL A 102 -3.28 5.55 6.98
CA VAL A 102 -2.74 4.52 7.90
C VAL A 102 -1.67 3.69 7.18
N LEU A 103 -0.47 3.59 7.77
CA LEU A 103 0.53 2.61 7.35
C LEU A 103 0.30 1.29 8.11
N ILE A 104 -0.21 0.29 7.40
CA ILE A 104 -0.57 -1.01 7.97
C ILE A 104 0.68 -1.89 7.99
N ARG A 105 1.08 -2.29 9.19
CA ARG A 105 2.26 -3.13 9.44
C ARG A 105 1.89 -4.60 9.49
N LEU A 106 2.79 -5.46 9.03
CA LEU A 106 2.61 -6.92 9.02
C LEU A 106 3.37 -7.57 10.18
N VAL A 107 2.78 -8.60 10.77
CA VAL A 107 3.43 -9.51 11.72
C VAL A 107 3.32 -10.94 11.21
N THR A 108 4.28 -11.80 11.55
CA THR A 108 4.27 -13.21 11.14
C THR A 108 4.14 -14.14 12.35
N LEU A 109 3.69 -15.38 12.13
CA LEU A 109 3.65 -16.42 13.18
C LEU A 109 5.04 -16.78 13.73
N THR A 110 6.09 -16.45 12.99
CA THR A 110 7.49 -16.69 13.36
C THR A 110 8.15 -15.48 14.04
N SER A 111 7.44 -14.35 14.14
CA SER A 111 7.94 -13.16 14.82
C SER A 111 8.06 -13.42 16.33
N SER A 112 9.16 -12.97 16.95
CA SER A 112 9.31 -13.06 18.41
C SER A 112 8.30 -12.17 19.12
N LYS A 113 8.03 -12.43 20.41
CA LYS A 113 7.10 -11.60 21.20
C LYS A 113 7.56 -10.15 21.28
N GLU A 114 8.86 -9.95 21.40
CA GLU A 114 9.50 -8.62 21.43
C GLU A 114 9.25 -7.90 20.11
N ARG A 115 9.44 -8.59 18.97
CA ARG A 115 9.19 -8.02 17.65
C ARG A 115 7.73 -7.68 17.41
N ILE A 116 6.80 -8.55 17.84
CA ILE A 116 5.36 -8.26 17.77
C ILE A 116 5.03 -7.02 18.59
N THR A 117 5.58 -6.90 19.80
CA THR A 117 5.36 -5.73 20.68
C THR A 117 5.86 -4.45 20.01
N GLU A 118 7.06 -4.48 19.42
CA GLU A 118 7.62 -3.36 18.69
C GLU A 118 6.77 -2.94 17.49
N ILE A 119 6.36 -3.91 16.65
CA ILE A 119 5.55 -3.63 15.45
C ILE A 119 4.19 -3.02 15.84
N THR A 120 3.55 -3.58 16.88
CA THR A 120 2.20 -3.20 17.30
C THR A 120 2.14 -1.93 18.15
N ALA A 121 3.26 -1.47 18.73
CA ALA A 121 3.30 -0.26 19.57
C ALA A 121 2.84 1.02 18.83
N GLY A 122 2.92 1.03 17.50
CA GLY A 122 2.44 2.13 16.64
C GLY A 122 1.27 1.76 15.73
N ALA A 123 0.59 0.64 15.99
CA ALA A 123 -0.56 0.21 15.20
C ALA A 123 -1.80 1.08 15.47
N GLU A 124 -2.58 1.31 14.43
CA GLU A 124 -3.78 2.16 14.42
C GLU A 124 -4.98 1.31 13.95
N GLY A 125 -6.19 1.62 14.43
CA GLY A 125 -7.41 0.85 14.16
C GLY A 125 -8.68 1.69 14.18
#